data_AF-I3Z6P0-F1
#
_entry.id   AF-I3Z6P0-F1
#
_cell.length_a   1.000
_cell.length_b   1.000
_cell.length_c   1.000
_cell.angle_alpha   90.00
_cell.angle_beta   90.00
_cell.angle_gamma   90.00
#
_symmetry.space_group_name_H-M   'P 1'
#
loop_
_entity.id
_entity.type
_entity.pdbx_description
1 polymer ?
#
loop_
_entity_poly.entity_id
_entity_poly.type
_entity_poly.pdbx_seq_one_letter_code
_entity_poly.pdbx_strand_id
1 'polypeptide(L)'
;MKKLISILSISILMIGFSVNSFAQKAEYDSALASKLGADDYGMKRYVMAFLLAGDRVQEYAPEERAEIQKGHMANITKLANEGKLVVAGPFINGGEKRGVFIFDVATKEEAEALTNTDPAVKAGVLKMELVEWYGSAALMMLTEIYPKLQKKDF
;
A
#
# COMPACT_ATOMS: atom_id res chain seq x y z
N MET A 1 49.97 39.30 11.66
CA MET A 1 48.83 39.26 12.63
C MET A 1 47.46 39.26 11.94
N LYS A 2 47.11 40.25 11.10
CA LYS A 2 45.80 40.30 10.40
C LYS A 2 45.47 39.06 9.54
N LYS A 3 46.46 38.48 8.83
CA LYS A 3 46.28 37.22 8.07
C LYS A 3 46.08 35.98 8.96
N LEU A 4 46.66 35.97 10.17
CA LEU A 4 46.55 34.86 11.11
C LEU A 4 45.19 34.86 11.83
N ILE A 5 44.67 36.05 12.12
CA ILE A 5 43.32 36.27 12.68
C ILE A 5 42.25 35.89 11.63
N SER A 6 42.48 36.19 10.34
CA SER A 6 41.56 35.82 9.25
C SER A 6 41.44 34.30 9.03
N ILE A 7 42.56 33.56 9.14
CA ILE A 7 42.56 32.09 8.99
C ILE A 7 41.88 31.42 10.20
N LEU A 8 42.02 31.96 11.41
CA LEU A 8 41.38 31.43 12.62
C LEU A 8 39.85 31.62 12.58
N SER A 9 39.35 32.72 12.00
CA SER A 9 37.92 32.99 11.85
C SER A 9 37.23 32.10 10.81
N ILE A 10 37.94 31.68 9.75
CA ILE A 10 37.39 30.79 8.72
C ILE A 10 37.28 29.34 9.23
N SER A 11 38.22 28.89 10.05
CA SER A 11 38.19 27.54 10.64
C SER A 11 37.06 27.37 11.66
N ILE A 12 36.70 28.42 12.42
CA ILE A 12 35.58 28.40 13.38
C ILE A 12 34.22 28.35 12.65
N LEU A 13 34.10 28.98 11.47
CA LEU A 13 32.86 28.98 10.69
C LEU A 13 32.57 27.61 10.04
N MET A 14 33.61 26.87 9.64
CA MET A 14 33.48 25.51 9.06
C MET A 14 33.12 24.44 10.09
N ILE A 15 33.56 24.59 11.34
CA ILE A 15 33.21 23.66 12.43
C ILE A 15 31.73 23.83 12.83
N GLY A 16 31.19 25.06 12.79
CA GLY A 16 29.78 25.34 13.10
C GLY A 16 28.77 24.78 12.08
N PHE A 17 29.17 24.58 10.83
CA PHE A 17 28.31 23.98 9.80
C PHE A 17 28.25 22.44 9.88
N SER A 18 29.26 21.80 10.48
CA SER A 18 29.39 20.34 10.49
C SER A 18 28.50 19.67 11.55
N VAL A 19 28.04 20.41 12.57
CA VAL A 19 27.19 19.89 13.65
C VAL A 19 25.69 19.90 13.34
N ASN A 20 25.24 20.55 12.27
CA ASN A 20 23.82 20.54 11.87
C ASN A 20 23.45 19.39 10.92
N SER A 21 24.42 18.61 10.42
CA SER A 21 24.16 17.50 9.49
C SER A 21 23.86 16.16 10.17
N PHE A 22 23.84 16.10 11.51
CA PHE A 22 23.60 14.88 12.28
C PHE A 22 22.43 15.06 13.27
N ALA A 23 21.21 15.32 12.79
CA ALA A 23 19.94 14.95 13.46
C ALA A 23 18.74 15.69 12.84
N GLN A 24 18.27 15.24 11.67
CA GLN A 24 16.84 15.34 11.38
C GLN A 24 16.26 13.94 11.52
N LYS A 25 16.13 13.48 12.77
CA LYS A 25 15.16 12.43 13.06
C LYS A 25 13.80 13.09 12.86
N ALA A 26 12.97 12.54 11.97
CA ALA A 26 11.60 13.03 11.81
C ALA A 26 10.95 13.08 13.21
N GLU A 27 10.35 14.22 13.55
CA GLU A 27 9.65 14.39 14.82
C GLU A 27 8.46 13.41 14.85
N TYR A 28 8.27 12.74 15.99
CA TYR A 28 7.18 11.79 16.15
C TYR A 28 5.84 12.53 16.25
N ASP A 29 4.95 12.27 15.29
CA ASP A 29 3.58 12.78 15.29
C ASP A 29 2.62 11.73 15.88
N SER A 30 2.29 11.89 17.16
CA SER A 30 1.41 10.98 17.89
C SER A 30 -0.03 10.97 17.38
N ALA A 31 -0.53 12.12 16.90
CA ALA A 31 -1.87 12.23 16.37
C ALA A 31 -1.99 11.47 15.05
N LEU A 32 -0.99 11.63 14.18
CA LEU A 32 -0.92 10.88 12.92
C LEU A 32 -0.71 9.38 13.18
N ALA A 33 0.19 9.00 14.08
CA ALA A 33 0.39 7.59 14.45
C ALA A 33 -0.92 6.94 14.92
N SER A 34 -1.66 7.60 15.82
CA SER A 34 -2.96 7.13 16.27
C SER A 34 -4.00 7.08 15.15
N LYS A 35 -4.03 8.09 14.26
CA LYS A 35 -4.97 8.14 13.12
C LYS A 35 -4.75 6.97 12.16
N LEU A 36 -3.49 6.61 11.89
CA LEU A 36 -3.15 5.54 10.96
C LEU A 36 -3.15 4.15 11.61
N GLY A 37 -3.34 4.08 12.93
CA GLY A 37 -3.32 2.83 13.69
C GLY A 37 -1.91 2.23 13.80
N ALA A 38 -0.89 3.08 13.85
CA ALA A 38 0.50 2.67 13.98
C ALA A 38 0.84 2.24 15.41
N ASP A 39 1.69 1.23 15.52
CA ASP A 39 2.41 0.89 16.75
C ASP A 39 3.64 1.80 16.95
N ASP A 40 4.44 1.49 17.99
CA ASP A 40 5.65 2.24 18.34
C ASP A 40 6.72 2.28 17.23
N TYR A 41 6.62 1.38 16.23
CA TYR A 41 7.52 1.32 15.08
C TYR A 41 6.98 2.05 13.85
N GLY A 42 5.78 2.63 13.92
CA GLY A 42 5.13 3.22 12.74
C GLY A 42 4.46 2.18 11.84
N MET A 43 4.19 0.98 12.36
CA MET A 43 3.76 -0.19 11.61
C MET A 43 2.42 -0.71 12.12
N LYS A 44 1.75 -1.56 11.35
CA LYS A 44 0.56 -2.29 11.79
C LYS A 44 0.40 -3.60 11.02
N ARG A 45 -0.54 -4.43 11.49
CA ARG A 45 -0.93 -5.66 10.80
C ARG A 45 -1.91 -5.35 9.66
N TYR A 46 -1.71 -6.05 8.56
CA TYR A 46 -2.55 -6.12 7.37
C TYR A 46 -2.73 -7.58 6.96
N VAL A 47 -3.58 -7.83 5.97
CA VAL A 47 -3.57 -9.08 5.23
C VAL A 47 -3.26 -8.81 3.77
N MET A 48 -2.17 -9.38 3.28
CA MET A 48 -1.81 -9.37 1.87
C MET A 48 -2.49 -10.54 1.17
N ALA A 49 -3.04 -10.31 -0.02
CA ALA A 49 -3.51 -11.37 -0.89
C ALA A 49 -2.72 -11.40 -2.18
N PHE A 50 -2.22 -12.58 -2.54
CA PHE A 50 -1.79 -12.85 -3.91
C PHE A 50 -2.98 -13.33 -4.71
N LEU A 51 -3.28 -12.59 -5.79
CA LEU A 51 -4.29 -12.99 -6.76
C LEU A 51 -3.63 -14.01 -7.68
N LEU A 52 -4.14 -15.23 -7.71
CA LEU A 52 -3.67 -16.32 -8.55
C LEU A 52 -4.69 -16.63 -9.65
N ALA A 53 -4.23 -17.14 -10.78
CA ALA A 53 -5.10 -17.63 -11.85
C ALA A 53 -5.98 -18.78 -11.31
N GLY A 54 -7.28 -18.67 -11.56
CA GLY A 54 -8.22 -19.76 -11.30
C GLY A 54 -8.18 -20.84 -12.38
N ASP A 55 -8.78 -21.98 -12.07
CA ASP A 55 -8.88 -23.14 -12.96
C ASP A 55 -10.13 -23.10 -13.85
N ARG A 56 -11.11 -22.25 -13.54
CA ARG A 56 -12.40 -22.19 -14.25
C ARG A 56 -12.45 -21.14 -15.35
N VAL A 57 -11.32 -20.51 -15.70
CA VAL A 57 -11.26 -19.45 -16.71
C VAL A 57 -11.81 -19.90 -18.08
N GLN A 58 -11.54 -21.16 -18.46
CA GLN A 58 -11.94 -21.70 -19.76
C GLN A 58 -13.43 -22.10 -19.83
N GLU A 59 -14.15 -22.05 -18.71
CA GLU A 59 -15.59 -22.36 -18.66
C GLU A 59 -16.47 -21.21 -19.18
N TYR A 60 -15.90 -20.01 -19.32
CA TYR A 60 -16.63 -18.78 -19.63
C TYR A 60 -16.25 -18.22 -21.01
N ALA A 61 -17.27 -17.86 -21.79
CA ALA A 61 -17.10 -17.14 -23.05
C ALA A 61 -16.40 -15.78 -22.83
N PRO A 62 -15.77 -15.19 -23.87
CA PRO A 62 -15.13 -13.88 -23.76
C PRO A 62 -16.01 -12.79 -23.14
N GLU A 63 -17.29 -12.76 -23.48
CA GLU A 63 -18.28 -11.78 -23.00
C GLU A 63 -18.57 -11.99 -21.50
N GLU A 64 -18.71 -13.25 -21.06
CA GLU A 64 -18.90 -13.59 -19.65
C GLU A 64 -17.68 -13.22 -18.82
N ARG A 65 -16.47 -13.47 -19.35
CA ARG A 65 -15.22 -13.06 -18.68
C ARG A 65 -15.11 -11.54 -18.55
N ALA A 66 -15.60 -10.78 -19.53
CA ALA A 66 -15.62 -9.32 -19.46
C ALA A 66 -16.57 -8.82 -18.35
N GLU A 67 -17.75 -9.42 -18.22
CA GLU A 67 -18.69 -9.08 -17.12
C GLU A 67 -18.15 -9.49 -15.74
N ILE A 68 -17.49 -10.65 -15.64
CA ILE A 68 -16.81 -11.06 -14.39
C ILE A 68 -15.71 -10.05 -14.03
N GLN A 69 -14.89 -9.64 -15.00
CA GLN A 69 -13.83 -8.65 -14.78
C GLN A 69 -14.40 -7.30 -14.36
N LYS A 70 -15.51 -6.85 -14.96
CA LYS A 70 -16.20 -5.63 -14.57
C LYS A 70 -16.71 -5.71 -13.12
N GLY A 71 -17.28 -6.86 -12.74
CA GLY A 71 -17.70 -7.12 -11.37
C GLY A 71 -16.54 -7.11 -10.38
N HIS A 72 -15.39 -7.67 -10.76
CA HIS A 72 -14.15 -7.61 -9.99
C HIS A 72 -13.68 -6.17 -9.76
N MET A 73 -13.66 -5.34 -10.81
CA MET A 73 -13.30 -3.92 -10.70
C MET A 73 -14.26 -3.15 -9.79
N ALA A 74 -15.57 -3.41 -9.90
CA ALA A 74 -16.57 -2.79 -9.03
C ALA A 74 -16.39 -3.19 -7.55
N ASN A 75 -16.01 -4.45 -7.29
CA ASN A 75 -15.71 -4.91 -5.93
C ASN A 75 -14.45 -4.22 -5.36
N ILE A 76 -13.38 -4.06 -6.17
CA ILE A 76 -12.19 -3.30 -5.76
C ILE A 76 -12.58 -1.88 -5.35
N THR A 77 -13.34 -1.17 -6.19
CA THR A 77 -13.78 0.20 -5.90
C THR A 77 -14.62 0.28 -4.63
N LYS A 78 -15.55 -0.67 -4.43
CA LYS A 78 -16.35 -0.75 -3.20
C LYS A 78 -15.44 -0.91 -1.97
N LEU A 79 -14.54 -1.89 -1.99
CA LEU A 79 -13.68 -2.19 -0.85
C LEU A 79 -12.67 -1.07 -0.54
N ALA A 80 -12.20 -0.36 -1.57
CA ALA A 80 -11.36 0.82 -1.40
C ALA A 80 -12.15 1.97 -0.74
N ASN A 81 -13.39 2.22 -1.17
CA ASN A 81 -14.26 3.24 -0.58
C ASN A 81 -14.65 2.91 0.88
N GLU A 82 -14.78 1.63 1.22
CA GLU A 82 -15.01 1.17 2.60
C GLU A 82 -13.73 1.22 3.47
N GLY A 83 -12.59 1.61 2.90
CA GLY A 83 -11.29 1.63 3.57
C GLY A 83 -10.73 0.25 3.90
N LYS A 84 -11.32 -0.82 3.35
CA LYS A 84 -10.92 -2.21 3.61
C LYS A 84 -9.78 -2.67 2.70
N LEU A 85 -9.66 -2.09 1.52
CA LEU A 85 -8.61 -2.41 0.54
C LEU A 85 -7.73 -1.18 0.30
N VAL A 86 -6.49 -1.24 0.76
CA VAL A 86 -5.55 -0.10 0.76
C VAL A 86 -4.74 -0.05 -0.53
N VAL A 87 -4.36 -1.22 -1.05
CA VAL A 87 -3.61 -1.37 -2.30
C VAL A 87 -4.27 -2.44 -3.13
N ALA A 88 -4.44 -2.17 -4.42
CA ALA A 88 -4.85 -3.13 -5.42
C ALA A 88 -4.09 -2.87 -6.72
N GLY A 89 -3.49 -3.91 -7.30
CA GLY A 89 -2.82 -3.77 -8.59
C GLY A 89 -2.42 -5.08 -9.25
N PRO A 90 -2.45 -5.14 -10.59
CA PRO A 90 -1.99 -6.29 -11.34
C PRO A 90 -0.45 -6.37 -11.37
N PHE A 91 0.08 -7.58 -11.50
CA PHE A 91 1.48 -7.76 -11.91
C PHE A 91 1.61 -7.52 -13.41
N ILE A 92 2.65 -6.79 -13.82
CA ILE A 92 2.84 -6.31 -15.20
C ILE A 92 2.85 -7.42 -16.24
N ASN A 93 3.54 -8.53 -15.95
CA ASN A 93 3.75 -9.61 -16.92
C ASN A 93 2.67 -10.71 -16.85
N GLY A 94 1.66 -10.55 -15.99
CA GLY A 94 0.64 -11.56 -15.76
C GLY A 94 1.22 -12.93 -15.36
N GLY A 95 0.59 -13.99 -15.87
CA GLY A 95 0.92 -15.38 -15.55
C GLY A 95 0.03 -15.97 -14.47
N GLU A 96 0.57 -16.92 -13.70
CA GLU A 96 -0.10 -17.54 -12.57
C GLU A 96 -0.41 -16.50 -11.48
N LYS A 97 0.54 -15.61 -11.18
CA LYS A 97 0.34 -14.48 -10.27
C LYS A 97 -0.24 -13.31 -11.06
N ARG A 98 -1.47 -12.93 -10.72
CA ARG A 98 -2.26 -11.91 -11.42
C ARG A 98 -2.12 -10.53 -10.81
N GLY A 99 -1.95 -10.45 -9.49
CA GLY A 99 -1.83 -9.18 -8.78
C GLY A 99 -1.68 -9.34 -7.28
N VAL A 100 -1.74 -8.21 -6.59
CA VAL A 100 -1.66 -8.13 -5.13
C VAL A 100 -2.75 -7.21 -4.58
N PHE A 101 -3.36 -7.64 -3.48
CA PHE A 101 -4.18 -6.80 -2.61
C PHE A 101 -3.53 -6.64 -1.24
N ILE A 102 -3.76 -5.50 -0.59
CA ILE A 102 -3.43 -5.29 0.83
C ILE A 102 -4.69 -4.81 1.54
N PHE A 103 -5.21 -5.63 2.44
CA PHE A 103 -6.40 -5.36 3.23
C PHE A 103 -6.06 -4.75 4.60
N ASP A 104 -6.80 -3.72 5.00
CA ASP A 104 -6.77 -3.15 6.35
C ASP A 104 -7.75 -3.89 7.28
N VAL A 105 -7.36 -5.10 7.66
CA VAL A 105 -8.13 -6.01 8.51
C VAL A 105 -7.20 -6.72 9.49
N ALA A 106 -7.74 -7.18 10.61
CA ALA A 106 -6.93 -7.74 11.70
C ALA A 106 -6.58 -9.22 11.51
N THR A 107 -7.37 -9.94 10.71
CA THR A 107 -7.33 -11.41 10.60
C THR A 107 -7.50 -11.89 9.16
N LYS A 108 -7.02 -13.11 8.88
CA LYS A 108 -7.20 -13.74 7.57
C LYS A 108 -8.66 -14.03 7.26
N GLU A 109 -9.46 -14.36 8.25
CA GLU A 109 -10.87 -14.68 8.11
C GLU A 109 -11.68 -13.47 7.63
N GLU A 110 -11.35 -12.26 8.12
CA GLU A 110 -11.92 -11.02 7.63
C GLU A 110 -11.55 -10.78 6.16
N ALA A 111 -10.27 -10.95 5.81
CA ALA A 111 -9.82 -10.82 4.43
C ALA A 111 -10.49 -11.87 3.51
N GLU A 112 -10.65 -13.10 3.97
CA GLU A 112 -11.31 -14.17 3.24
C GLU A 112 -12.77 -13.82 2.95
N ALA A 113 -13.50 -13.33 3.96
CA ALA A 113 -14.87 -12.86 3.79
C ALA A 113 -14.98 -11.74 2.73
N LEU A 114 -14.03 -10.80 2.70
CA LEU A 114 -13.96 -9.74 1.69
C LEU A 114 -13.61 -10.29 0.30
N THR A 115 -12.68 -11.23 0.19
CA THR A 115 -12.36 -11.87 -1.10
C THR A 115 -13.54 -12.65 -1.66
N ASN A 116 -14.33 -13.28 -0.79
CA ASN A 116 -15.52 -14.03 -1.18
C ASN A 116 -16.67 -13.13 -1.69
N THR A 117 -16.57 -11.80 -1.61
CA THR A 117 -17.53 -10.91 -2.28
C THR A 117 -17.22 -10.70 -3.76
N ASP A 118 -15.98 -10.99 -4.19
CA ASP A 118 -15.47 -10.74 -5.52
C ASP A 118 -16.07 -11.70 -6.57
N PRO A 119 -16.72 -11.18 -7.64
CA PRO A 119 -17.25 -12.00 -8.72
C PRO A 119 -16.19 -12.90 -9.38
N ALA A 120 -14.94 -12.45 -9.47
CA ALA A 120 -13.87 -13.24 -10.06
C ALA A 120 -13.46 -14.45 -9.19
N VAL A 121 -13.53 -14.29 -7.87
CA VAL A 121 -13.30 -15.39 -6.91
C VAL A 121 -14.48 -16.37 -6.93
N LYS A 122 -15.72 -15.86 -6.88
CA LYS A 122 -16.94 -16.69 -6.94
C LYS A 122 -17.02 -17.52 -8.23
N ALA A 123 -16.62 -16.94 -9.35
CA ALA A 123 -16.59 -17.63 -10.64
C ALA A 123 -15.45 -18.66 -10.75
N GLY A 124 -14.49 -18.66 -9.81
CA GLY A 124 -13.29 -19.49 -9.86
C GLY A 124 -12.30 -19.08 -10.95
N VAL A 125 -12.37 -17.84 -11.46
CA VAL A 125 -11.40 -17.30 -12.41
C VAL A 125 -10.18 -16.70 -11.71
N LEU A 126 -10.33 -16.35 -10.43
CA LEU A 126 -9.24 -15.99 -9.52
C LEU A 126 -9.28 -16.87 -8.28
N LYS A 127 -8.10 -17.14 -7.73
CA LYS A 127 -7.89 -17.71 -6.39
C LYS A 127 -7.10 -16.72 -5.56
N MET A 128 -7.31 -16.71 -4.25
CA MET A 128 -6.64 -15.80 -3.32
C MET A 128 -5.77 -16.59 -2.35
N GLU A 129 -4.49 -16.25 -2.27
CA GLU A 129 -3.60 -16.73 -1.21
C GLU A 129 -3.42 -15.62 -0.18
N LEU A 130 -3.90 -15.86 1.05
CA LEU A 130 -3.94 -14.86 2.12
C LEU A 130 -2.80 -15.03 3.12
N VAL A 131 -2.05 -13.95 3.34
CA VAL A 131 -0.87 -13.90 4.20
C VAL A 131 -0.98 -12.70 5.14
N GLU A 132 -0.90 -12.94 6.45
CA GLU A 132 -0.78 -11.85 7.41
C GLU A 132 0.55 -11.14 7.19
N TRP A 133 0.49 -9.82 7.15
CA TRP A 133 1.65 -9.02 6.82
C TRP A 133 1.78 -7.84 7.77
N TYR A 134 2.97 -7.64 8.30
CA TYR A 134 3.32 -6.50 9.13
C TYR A 134 4.00 -5.45 8.27
N GLY A 135 3.33 -4.30 8.10
CA GLY A 135 3.71 -3.26 7.13
C GLY A 135 3.57 -1.86 7.72
N SER A 136 4.06 -0.86 6.99
CA SER A 136 3.99 0.52 7.46
C SER A 136 2.55 1.01 7.52
N ALA A 137 2.16 1.61 8.65
CA ALA A 137 0.86 2.25 8.82
C ALA A 137 0.65 3.43 7.84
N ALA A 138 1.74 3.98 7.31
CA ALA A 138 1.72 5.02 6.27
C ALA A 138 0.98 4.59 5.00
N LEU A 139 0.80 3.29 4.74
CA LEU A 139 -0.03 2.80 3.64
C LEU A 139 -1.47 3.34 3.70
N MET A 140 -1.99 3.60 4.90
CA MET A 140 -3.34 4.17 5.05
C MET A 140 -3.47 5.56 4.39
N MET A 141 -2.36 6.29 4.25
CA MET A 141 -2.33 7.59 3.54
C MET A 141 -2.59 7.44 2.03
N LEU A 142 -2.40 6.25 1.45
CA LEU A 142 -2.63 6.04 0.03
C LEU A 142 -4.09 6.33 -0.36
N THR A 143 -5.04 6.03 0.51
CA THR A 143 -6.47 6.33 0.28
C THR A 143 -6.74 7.83 0.11
N GLU A 144 -5.96 8.70 0.77
CA GLU A 144 -6.05 10.16 0.66
C GLU A 144 -5.21 10.73 -0.50
N ILE A 145 -4.08 10.09 -0.81
CA ILE A 145 -3.10 10.58 -1.79
C ILE A 145 -3.49 10.13 -3.20
N TYR A 146 -3.87 8.87 -3.38
CA TYR A 146 -4.14 8.27 -4.69
C TYR A 146 -5.17 9.07 -5.53
N PRO A 147 -6.32 9.51 -4.98
CA PRO A 147 -7.28 10.30 -5.77
C PRO A 147 -6.69 11.60 -6.31
N LYS A 148 -5.69 12.18 -5.63
CA LYS A 148 -4.98 13.40 -6.07
C LYS A 148 -3.97 13.14 -7.18
N LEU A 149 -3.56 11.89 -7.35
CA LEU A 149 -2.64 11.46 -8.41
C LEU A 149 -3.37 11.03 -9.68
N GLN A 150 -4.65 10.64 -9.56
CA GLN A 150 -5.45 10.20 -10.70
C GLN A 150 -5.85 11.37 -11.58
N LYS A 151 -5.52 11.28 -12.88
CA LYS A 151 -6.09 12.17 -13.92
C LYS A 151 -7.41 11.64 -14.47
N LYS A 152 -7.62 10.32 -14.39
CA LYS A 152 -8.78 9.59 -14.89
C LYS A 152 -9.05 8.41 -13.96
N ASP A 153 -10.31 8.03 -13.87
CA ASP A 153 -10.71 6.78 -13.24
C ASP A 153 -10.21 5.59 -14.07
N PHE A 154 -9.87 4.50 -13.39
CA PHE A 154 -9.37 3.26 -13.99
C PHE A 154 -10.55 2.34 -14.35
#